data_AF-A0A8B6DV83-F1
#
_entry.id   AF-A0A8B6DV83-F1
#
_cell.length_a   1.000
_cell.length_b   1.000
_cell.length_c   1.000
_cell.angle_alpha   90.00
_cell.angle_beta   90.00
_cell.angle_gamma   90.00
#
_symmetry.space_group_name_H-M   'P 1'
#
loop_
_entity.id
_entity.type
_entity.pdbx_description
1 polymer ?
#
loop_
_entity_poly.entity_id
_entity_poly.type
_entity_poly.pdbx_seq_one_letter_code
_entity_poly.pdbx_strand_id
1 'polypeptide(L)'
;MTQPVQNPNFTQQSPNSPAVGFYTSTPQNINSVMQPMVNPYSDTNCKLDDLTQKVNMIFDKMSTLDELSNKISTFDRAVQNLFKTVEKVSKRVDDVEQDSEILKKREFVRKAARELRDTHFGISEQFPKEVNDKRKELWPHFQEARRQRKKAFFKRDRLFIDGVEYCPSKKDEEKRDDDVPRRQYNKQGARPKKLNDPGRRQRRSSPH
;
A
#
# COMPACT_ATOMS: atom_id res chain seq x y z
N MET A 1 15.61 22.72 15.65
CA MET A 1 16.06 23.37 16.91
C MET A 1 14.82 23.95 17.55
N THR A 2 14.23 23.22 18.51
CA THR A 2 12.94 23.60 19.10
C THR A 2 13.10 23.46 20.61
N GLN A 3 13.01 24.60 21.31
CA GLN A 3 13.20 24.72 22.76
C GLN A 3 11.98 24.18 23.51
N PRO A 4 12.14 23.51 24.67
CA PRO A 4 11.02 23.11 25.52
C PRO A 4 10.58 24.24 26.45
N VAL A 5 9.26 24.44 26.53
CA VAL A 5 8.57 25.39 27.42
C VAL A 5 8.48 24.79 28.83
N GLN A 6 8.96 25.50 29.84
CA GLN A 6 8.84 25.15 31.26
C GLN A 6 7.55 25.73 31.85
N ASN A 7 6.81 24.91 32.61
CA ASN A 7 5.64 25.34 33.40
C ASN A 7 6.03 25.66 34.86
N PRO A 8 5.43 26.68 35.49
CA PRO A 8 5.74 27.04 36.87
C PRO A 8 4.92 26.26 37.91
N ASN A 9 5.60 25.98 39.02
CA ASN A 9 5.12 25.38 40.27
C ASN A 9 4.04 26.24 40.95
N PHE A 10 2.95 25.62 41.40
CA PHE A 10 1.94 26.24 42.27
C PHE A 10 2.12 25.73 43.70
N THR A 11 2.54 26.63 44.60
CA THR A 11 2.73 26.37 46.04
C THR A 11 1.39 26.45 46.77
N GLN A 12 1.03 25.39 47.49
CA GLN A 12 -0.13 25.34 48.38
C GLN A 12 0.08 26.20 49.63
N GLN A 13 -0.90 27.04 49.96
CA GLN A 13 -0.97 27.75 51.24
C GLN A 13 -1.84 26.98 52.25
N SER A 14 -1.36 26.94 53.49
CA SER A 14 -1.93 26.29 54.66
C SER A 14 -3.03 27.15 55.32
N PRO A 15 -4.09 26.58 55.92
CA PRO A 15 -5.12 27.35 56.59
C PRO A 15 -4.78 27.68 58.06
N ASN A 16 -5.11 28.92 58.44
CA ASN A 16 -4.99 29.50 59.78
C ASN A 16 -5.96 28.87 60.80
N SER A 17 -5.47 28.62 62.02
CA SER A 17 -6.28 28.32 63.22
C SER A 17 -6.94 29.57 63.80
N PRO A 18 -8.19 29.51 64.31
CA PRO A 18 -8.74 30.57 65.14
C PRO A 18 -8.51 30.31 66.64
N ALA A 19 -8.32 31.44 67.34
CA ALA A 19 -7.90 31.57 68.73
C ALA A 19 -9.00 31.27 69.75
N VAL A 20 -8.55 30.78 70.91
CA VAL A 20 -9.34 30.50 72.12
C VAL A 20 -9.64 31.83 72.83
N GLY A 21 -10.91 32.23 72.87
CA GLY A 21 -11.38 33.38 73.64
C GLY A 21 -12.12 32.95 74.89
N PHE A 22 -11.56 33.26 76.06
CA PHE A 22 -12.22 33.15 77.37
C PHE A 22 -13.18 34.33 77.56
N TYR A 23 -14.44 34.05 77.90
CA TYR A 23 -15.36 35.06 78.42
C TYR A 23 -16.02 34.55 79.70
N THR A 24 -16.03 35.43 80.70
CA THR A 24 -16.54 35.24 82.05
C THR A 24 -18.05 35.48 82.11
N SER A 25 -18.71 34.67 82.92
CA SER A 25 -20.14 34.67 83.17
C SER A 25 -20.63 35.95 83.86
N THR A 26 -21.78 36.46 83.43
CA THR A 26 -22.62 37.39 84.21
C THR A 26 -24.04 36.81 84.25
N PRO A 27 -24.63 36.55 85.43
CA PRO A 27 -26.00 36.05 85.51
C PRO A 27 -26.96 37.22 85.69
N GLN A 28 -27.91 37.41 84.78
CA GLN A 28 -29.09 38.22 85.09
C GLN A 28 -30.38 37.72 84.41
N ASN A 29 -31.33 37.48 85.33
CA ASN A 29 -32.72 37.87 85.30
C ASN A 29 -33.75 36.97 84.59
N ILE A 30 -34.72 36.58 85.41
CA ILE A 30 -35.80 35.63 85.23
C ILE A 30 -37.06 36.46 84.92
N ASN A 31 -37.90 35.95 84.01
CA ASN A 31 -39.18 36.51 83.55
C ASN A 31 -39.10 37.38 82.29
N SER A 32 -38.97 36.71 81.14
CA SER A 32 -39.45 37.25 79.86
C SER A 32 -40.17 36.13 79.10
N VAL A 33 -41.44 36.41 78.79
CA VAL A 33 -42.37 35.75 77.88
C VAL A 33 -41.71 34.75 76.91
N MET A 34 -42.08 33.46 77.00
CA MET A 34 -41.73 32.46 75.99
C MET A 34 -42.40 32.81 74.65
N GLN A 35 -41.72 33.61 73.83
CA GLN A 35 -41.92 33.53 72.40
C GLN A 35 -41.13 32.33 71.88
N PRO A 36 -41.69 31.52 70.96
CA PRO A 36 -40.91 30.47 70.30
C PRO A 36 -39.77 31.16 69.56
N MET A 37 -38.54 30.96 70.03
CA MET A 37 -37.32 31.31 69.30
C MET A 37 -37.35 30.51 67.99
N VAL A 38 -37.89 31.13 66.94
CA VAL A 38 -37.84 30.61 65.58
C VAL A 38 -36.37 30.60 65.22
N ASN A 39 -35.77 29.41 65.18
CA ASN A 39 -34.33 29.21 65.02
C ASN A 39 -33.92 29.70 63.62
N PRO A 40 -33.30 30.88 63.47
CA PRO A 40 -33.04 31.49 62.15
C PRO A 40 -32.01 30.71 61.33
N TYR A 41 -31.42 29.66 61.90
CA TYR A 41 -30.46 28.76 61.28
C TYR A 41 -31.09 27.76 60.29
N SER A 42 -32.40 27.54 60.30
CA SER A 42 -33.04 26.57 59.38
C SER A 42 -32.96 27.02 57.92
N ASP A 43 -33.15 28.32 57.66
CA ASP A 43 -33.18 28.87 56.30
C ASP A 43 -31.79 28.93 55.67
N THR A 44 -30.75 29.16 56.48
CA THR A 44 -29.36 29.16 56.01
C THR A 44 -28.88 27.76 55.66
N ASN A 45 -29.33 26.74 56.42
CA ASN A 45 -28.96 25.35 56.16
C ASN A 45 -29.61 24.83 54.86
N CYS A 46 -30.88 25.17 54.60
CA CYS A 46 -31.54 24.79 53.35
C CYS A 46 -30.86 25.39 52.10
N LYS A 47 -30.33 26.63 52.19
CA LYS A 47 -29.56 27.25 51.09
C LYS A 47 -28.19 26.60 50.89
N LEU A 48 -27.58 26.10 51.97
CA LEU A 48 -26.29 25.40 51.91
C LEU A 48 -26.43 24.03 51.24
N ASP A 49 -27.53 23.31 51.52
CA ASP A 49 -27.82 22.02 50.90
C ASP A 49 -28.08 22.16 49.39
N ASP A 50 -28.85 23.18 48.97
CA ASP A 50 -29.08 23.48 47.54
C ASP A 50 -27.77 23.83 46.82
N LEU A 51 -26.89 24.62 47.45
CA LEU A 51 -25.59 24.92 46.89
C LEU A 51 -24.72 23.65 46.76
N THR A 52 -24.74 22.80 47.79
CA THR A 52 -24.01 21.53 47.78
C THR A 52 -24.51 20.62 46.65
N GLN A 53 -25.83 20.53 46.45
CA GLN A 53 -26.42 19.76 45.36
C GLN A 53 -25.99 20.31 43.99
N LYS A 54 -26.03 21.63 43.80
CA LYS A 54 -25.58 22.27 42.56
C LYS A 54 -24.11 22.00 42.26
N VAL A 55 -23.25 22.02 43.27
CA VAL A 55 -21.83 21.69 43.14
C VAL A 55 -21.65 20.23 42.69
N ASN A 56 -22.38 19.28 43.29
CA ASN A 56 -22.34 17.87 42.88
C ASN A 56 -22.77 17.70 41.42
N MET A 57 -23.85 18.37 40.99
CA MET A 57 -24.28 18.33 39.59
C MET A 57 -23.23 18.90 38.62
N ILE A 58 -22.44 19.89 39.05
CA ILE A 58 -21.34 20.42 38.24
C ILE A 58 -20.24 19.37 38.07
N PHE A 59 -19.87 18.67 39.15
CA PHE A 59 -18.88 17.58 39.09
C PHE A 59 -19.31 16.45 38.15
N ASP A 60 -20.58 16.05 38.20
CA ASP A 60 -21.12 15.03 37.29
C ASP A 60 -21.05 15.49 35.83
N LYS A 61 -21.46 16.73 35.54
CA LYS A 61 -21.37 17.30 34.19
C LYS A 61 -19.92 17.38 33.73
N MET A 62 -18.99 17.76 34.59
CA MET A 62 -17.57 17.81 34.25
C MET A 62 -17.03 16.43 33.90
N SER A 63 -17.44 15.39 34.64
CA SER A 63 -17.07 14.00 34.34
C SER A 63 -17.59 13.55 32.96
N THR A 64 -18.82 13.92 32.59
CA THR A 64 -19.35 13.60 31.25
C THR A 64 -18.61 14.32 30.12
N LEU A 65 -18.13 15.54 30.36
CA LEU A 65 -17.34 16.29 29.38
C LEU A 65 -15.97 15.66 29.14
N ASP A 66 -15.32 15.14 30.18
CA ASP A 66 -14.06 14.42 30.04
C ASP A 66 -14.22 13.14 29.21
N GLU A 67 -15.31 12.41 29.41
CA GLU A 67 -15.61 11.22 28.61
C GLU A 67 -15.83 11.58 27.12
N LEU A 68 -16.57 12.65 26.84
CA LEU A 68 -16.78 13.14 25.49
C LEU A 68 -15.47 13.61 24.84
N SER A 69 -14.60 14.30 25.57
CA SER A 69 -13.29 14.75 25.10
C SER A 69 -12.40 13.56 24.66
N ASN A 70 -12.41 12.48 25.45
CA ASN A 70 -11.69 11.25 25.11
C ASN A 70 -12.24 10.56 23.86
N LYS A 71 -13.57 10.55 23.68
CA LYS A 71 -14.21 10.02 22.47
C LYS A 71 -13.83 10.83 21.24
N ILE A 72 -13.81 12.16 21.33
CA ILE A 72 -13.38 13.06 20.24
C ILE A 72 -11.92 12.77 19.88
N SER A 73 -11.04 12.64 20.88
CA SER A 73 -9.62 12.34 20.65
C SER A 73 -9.40 10.98 19.96
N THR A 74 -10.22 9.99 20.30
CA THR A 74 -10.19 8.67 19.67
C THR A 74 -10.66 8.74 18.22
N PHE A 75 -11.71 9.52 17.97
CA PHE A 75 -12.22 9.77 16.63
C PHE A 75 -11.17 10.47 15.75
N ASP A 76 -10.50 11.50 16.25
CA ASP A 76 -9.44 12.19 15.52
C ASP A 76 -8.31 11.23 15.12
N ARG A 77 -7.89 10.33 16.01
CA ARG A 77 -6.90 9.30 15.68
C ARG A 77 -7.39 8.38 14.56
N ALA A 78 -8.65 7.96 14.59
CA ALA A 78 -9.24 7.11 13.56
C ALA A 78 -9.27 7.84 12.20
N VAL A 79 -9.67 9.11 12.18
CA VAL A 79 -9.68 9.96 10.99
C VAL A 79 -8.28 10.12 10.40
N GLN A 80 -7.26 10.37 11.24
CA GLN A 80 -5.87 10.49 10.79
C GLN A 80 -5.34 9.18 10.18
N ASN A 81 -5.69 8.03 10.76
CA ASN A 81 -5.32 6.72 10.21
C ASN A 81 -6.01 6.46 8.86
N LEU A 82 -7.27 6.89 8.72
CA LEU A 82 -7.99 6.80 7.45
C LEU A 82 -7.32 7.65 6.37
N PHE A 83 -6.95 8.90 6.68
CA PHE A 83 -6.24 9.77 5.73
C PHE A 83 -4.95 9.14 5.20
N LYS A 84 -4.13 8.55 6.08
CA LYS A 84 -2.91 7.82 5.67
C LYS A 84 -3.22 6.66 4.73
N THR A 85 -4.32 5.95 4.97
CA THR A 85 -4.74 4.83 4.13
C THR A 85 -5.21 5.32 2.76
N VAL A 86 -6.00 6.39 2.72
CA VAL A 86 -6.45 7.02 1.47
C VAL A 86 -5.27 7.52 0.64
N GLU A 87 -4.28 8.16 1.26
CA GLU A 87 -3.07 8.62 0.56
C GLU A 87 -2.30 7.44 -0.05
N LYS A 88 -2.16 6.33 0.69
CA LYS A 88 -1.51 5.11 0.18
C LYS A 88 -2.28 4.50 -1.00
N VAL A 89 -3.61 4.49 -0.94
CA VAL A 89 -4.45 3.99 -2.05
C VAL A 89 -4.33 4.91 -3.27
N SER A 90 -4.35 6.23 -3.08
CA SER A 90 -4.22 7.21 -4.16
C SER A 90 -2.95 6.99 -4.97
N LYS A 91 -1.78 6.86 -4.31
CA LYS A 91 -0.51 6.61 -5.01
C LYS A 91 -0.54 5.33 -5.86
N ARG A 92 -1.16 4.27 -5.34
CA ARG A 92 -1.28 3.00 -6.07
C ARG A 92 -2.22 3.10 -7.27
N VAL A 93 -3.22 3.98 -7.22
CA VAL A 93 -4.11 4.22 -8.36
C VAL A 93 -3.34 4.93 -9.48
N ASP A 94 -2.54 5.94 -9.13
CA ASP A 94 -1.70 6.65 -10.09
C ASP A 94 -0.70 5.70 -10.79
N ASP A 95 -0.02 4.84 -10.02
CA ASP A 95 0.91 3.83 -10.55
C ASP A 95 0.21 2.88 -11.55
N VAL A 96 -1.00 2.41 -11.21
CA VAL A 96 -1.78 1.49 -12.06
C VAL A 96 -2.24 2.18 -13.35
N GLU A 97 -2.63 3.45 -13.28
CA GLU A 97 -3.03 4.22 -14.46
C GLU A 97 -1.83 4.39 -15.42
N GLN A 98 -0.65 4.71 -14.87
CA GLN A 98 0.57 4.81 -15.65
C GLN A 98 0.94 3.48 -16.33
N ASP A 99 0.90 2.38 -15.59
CA ASP A 99 1.17 1.04 -16.13
C ASP A 99 0.18 0.64 -17.23
N SER A 100 -1.09 0.99 -17.07
CA SER A 100 -2.13 0.75 -18.07
C SER A 100 -1.84 1.46 -19.40
N GLU A 101 -1.42 2.72 -19.35
CA GLU A 101 -1.04 3.48 -20.54
C GLU A 101 0.20 2.90 -21.23
N ILE A 102 1.19 2.45 -20.46
CA ILE A 102 2.35 1.75 -21.00
C ILE A 102 1.93 0.46 -21.71
N LEU A 103 1.05 -0.34 -21.10
CA LEU A 103 0.54 -1.58 -21.69
C LEU A 103 -0.23 -1.34 -22.99
N LYS A 104 -1.07 -0.29 -23.06
CA LYS A 104 -1.78 0.11 -24.30
C LYS A 104 -0.80 0.47 -25.41
N LYS A 105 0.20 1.31 -25.12
CA LYS A 105 1.23 1.70 -26.09
C LYS A 105 2.03 0.49 -26.57
N ARG A 106 2.40 -0.40 -25.64
CA ARG A 106 3.13 -1.65 -25.96
C ARG A 106 2.35 -2.55 -26.90
N GLU A 107 1.05 -2.71 -26.65
CA GLU A 107 0.16 -3.51 -27.51
C GLU A 107 -0.05 -2.86 -28.88
N PHE A 108 -0.17 -1.53 -28.93
CA PHE A 108 -0.24 -0.78 -30.19
C PHE A 108 1.00 -1.04 -31.06
N VAL A 109 2.20 -0.87 -30.50
CA VAL A 109 3.48 -1.13 -31.20
C VAL A 109 3.56 -2.59 -31.67
N ARG A 110 3.12 -3.54 -30.86
CA ARG A 110 3.11 -4.97 -31.22
C ARG A 110 2.22 -5.26 -32.42
N LYS A 111 1.05 -4.61 -32.52
CA LYS A 111 0.15 -4.76 -33.67
C LYS A 111 0.76 -4.18 -34.94
N ALA A 112 1.36 -3.00 -34.84
CA ALA A 112 2.05 -2.31 -35.94
C ALA A 112 3.28 -3.07 -36.43
N ALA A 113 3.94 -3.88 -35.59
CA ALA A 113 5.12 -4.66 -35.98
C ALA A 113 4.89 -5.61 -37.18
N ARG A 114 3.64 -5.95 -37.49
CA ARG A 114 3.29 -6.75 -38.69
C ARG A 114 3.58 -6.02 -40.00
N GLU A 115 3.60 -4.70 -39.99
CA GLU A 115 3.89 -3.85 -41.16
C GLU A 115 5.39 -3.87 -41.51
N LEU A 116 6.25 -4.33 -40.60
CA LEU A 116 7.71 -4.40 -40.80
C LEU A 116 8.18 -5.68 -41.53
N ARG A 117 7.25 -6.49 -42.08
CA ARG A 117 7.52 -7.85 -42.59
C ARG A 117 8.55 -7.95 -43.73
N ASP A 118 8.86 -6.86 -44.42
CA ASP A 118 9.85 -6.83 -45.51
C ASP A 118 11.03 -5.88 -45.22
N THR A 119 11.18 -5.45 -43.98
CA THR A 119 12.27 -4.57 -43.56
C THR A 119 13.39 -5.36 -42.88
N HIS A 120 14.55 -4.72 -42.69
CA HIS A 120 15.65 -5.29 -41.92
C HIS A 120 15.38 -5.31 -40.40
N PHE A 121 14.32 -4.65 -39.94
CA PHE A 121 14.02 -4.47 -38.53
C PHE A 121 12.90 -5.42 -38.07
N GLY A 122 13.02 -5.92 -36.84
CA GLY A 122 12.01 -6.75 -36.21
C GLY A 122 11.78 -6.31 -34.77
N ILE A 123 10.51 -6.18 -34.39
CA ILE A 123 10.11 -5.89 -33.01
C ILE A 123 9.67 -7.19 -32.36
N SER A 124 10.30 -7.57 -31.26
CA SER A 124 9.94 -8.74 -30.46
C SER A 124 9.64 -8.33 -29.03
N GLU A 125 8.74 -9.07 -28.38
CA GLU A 125 8.42 -8.85 -26.97
C GLU A 125 9.57 -9.34 -26.10
N GLN A 126 10.03 -8.46 -25.20
CA GLN A 126 10.99 -8.83 -24.17
C GLN A 126 10.26 -9.58 -23.07
N PHE A 127 10.60 -10.86 -22.91
CA PHE A 127 10.10 -11.70 -21.83
C PHE A 127 11.11 -11.80 -20.69
N PRO A 128 10.65 -12.04 -19.45
CA PRO A 128 11.52 -12.44 -18.35
C PRO A 128 12.40 -13.63 -18.73
N LYS A 129 13.55 -13.74 -18.08
CA LYS A 129 14.56 -14.77 -18.38
C LYS A 129 13.97 -16.18 -18.27
N GLU A 130 13.12 -16.41 -17.29
CA GLU A 130 12.47 -17.70 -17.00
C GLU A 130 11.59 -18.16 -18.18
N VAL A 131 10.88 -17.22 -18.80
CA VAL A 131 10.04 -17.50 -19.98
C VAL A 131 10.90 -17.81 -21.20
N ASN A 132 12.01 -17.09 -21.38
CA ASN A 132 12.93 -17.34 -22.48
C ASN A 132 13.65 -18.69 -22.35
N ASP A 133 14.04 -19.07 -21.14
CA ASP A 133 14.73 -20.33 -20.89
C ASP A 133 13.80 -21.54 -21.18
N LYS A 134 12.55 -21.52 -20.69
CA LYS A 134 11.54 -22.53 -21.05
C LYS A 134 11.26 -22.60 -22.56
N ARG A 135 11.21 -21.44 -23.24
CA ARG A 135 11.03 -21.42 -24.70
C ARG A 135 12.19 -22.07 -25.43
N LYS A 136 13.42 -21.89 -24.96
CA LYS A 136 14.60 -22.56 -25.52
C LYS A 136 14.52 -24.07 -25.33
N GLU A 137 14.08 -24.54 -24.17
CA GLU A 137 13.87 -25.97 -23.90
C GLU A 137 12.83 -26.60 -24.84
N LEU A 138 11.74 -25.89 -25.11
CA LEU A 138 10.65 -26.33 -25.99
C LEU A 138 10.92 -26.10 -27.48
N TRP A 139 11.94 -25.33 -27.84
CA TRP A 139 12.25 -24.96 -29.22
C TRP A 139 12.50 -26.17 -30.15
N PRO A 140 13.22 -27.23 -29.74
CA PRO A 140 13.40 -28.42 -30.59
C PRO A 140 12.07 -29.08 -30.95
N HIS A 141 11.14 -29.20 -30.00
CA HIS A 141 9.81 -29.78 -30.23
C HIS A 141 8.96 -28.91 -31.15
N PHE A 142 9.05 -27.58 -31.01
CA PHE A 142 8.41 -26.64 -31.93
C PHE A 142 8.92 -26.81 -33.37
N GLN A 143 10.24 -26.91 -33.55
CA GLN A 143 10.84 -27.12 -34.87
C GLN A 143 10.43 -28.46 -35.47
N GLU A 144 10.41 -29.53 -34.67
CA GLU A 144 9.99 -30.86 -35.12
C GLU A 144 8.52 -30.86 -35.57
N ALA A 145 7.62 -30.25 -34.80
CA ALA A 145 6.22 -30.13 -35.17
C ALA A 145 6.04 -29.33 -36.48
N ARG A 146 6.80 -28.25 -36.66
CA ARG A 146 6.79 -27.46 -37.90
C ARG A 146 7.32 -28.26 -39.10
N ARG A 147 8.36 -29.08 -38.90
CA ARG A 147 8.89 -29.99 -39.93
C ARG A 147 7.83 -31.01 -40.37
N GLN A 148 7.01 -31.48 -39.43
CA GLN A 148 5.86 -32.35 -39.67
C GLN A 148 4.63 -31.62 -40.24
N ARG A 149 4.74 -30.33 -40.61
CA ARG A 149 3.64 -29.46 -41.10
C ARG A 149 2.48 -29.29 -40.11
N LYS A 150 2.69 -29.54 -38.81
CA LYS A 150 1.70 -29.28 -37.75
C LYS A 150 1.63 -27.80 -37.39
N LYS A 151 0.47 -27.35 -36.91
CA LYS A 151 0.27 -25.96 -36.46
C LYS A 151 0.86 -25.79 -35.06
N ALA A 152 2.11 -25.38 -34.98
CA ALA A 152 2.78 -25.09 -33.71
C ALA A 152 2.93 -23.59 -33.44
N PHE A 153 2.68 -23.13 -32.22
CA PHE A 153 2.95 -21.74 -31.78
C PHE A 153 3.20 -21.65 -30.27
N PHE A 154 3.94 -20.63 -29.85
CA PHE A 154 4.16 -20.33 -28.43
C PHE A 154 3.16 -19.30 -27.92
N LYS A 155 2.63 -19.51 -26.70
CA LYS A 155 1.87 -18.51 -25.95
C LYS A 155 2.52 -18.34 -24.58
N ARG A 156 3.12 -17.17 -24.34
CA ARG A 156 4.06 -16.94 -23.22
C ARG A 156 5.12 -18.04 -23.17
N ASP A 157 5.19 -18.85 -22.12
CA ASP A 157 6.15 -19.93 -21.88
C ASP A 157 5.69 -21.32 -22.35
N ARG A 158 4.50 -21.43 -22.94
CA ARG A 158 3.89 -22.71 -23.32
C ARG A 158 3.90 -22.93 -24.83
N LEU A 159 4.16 -24.16 -25.26
CA LEU A 159 4.08 -24.61 -26.65
C LEU A 159 2.73 -25.25 -26.90
N PHE A 160 2.05 -24.85 -27.98
CA PHE A 160 0.82 -25.49 -28.47
C PHE A 160 1.10 -26.10 -29.83
N ILE A 161 0.72 -27.36 -30.02
CA ILE A 161 0.81 -28.10 -31.29
C ILE A 161 -0.60 -28.58 -31.65
N ASP A 162 -1.08 -28.19 -32.84
CA ASP A 162 -2.44 -28.46 -33.33
C ASP A 162 -3.54 -28.05 -32.35
N GLY A 163 -3.28 -26.98 -31.59
CA GLY A 163 -4.22 -26.42 -30.60
C GLY A 163 -4.13 -27.06 -29.22
N VAL A 164 -3.34 -28.13 -29.03
CA VAL A 164 -3.16 -28.81 -27.74
C VAL A 164 -1.85 -28.35 -27.09
N GLU A 165 -1.89 -28.08 -25.79
CA GLU A 165 -0.70 -27.73 -25.01
C GLU A 165 0.26 -28.93 -24.97
N TYR A 166 1.50 -28.72 -25.41
CA TYR A 166 2.55 -29.71 -25.32
C TYR A 166 3.16 -29.66 -23.93
N CYS A 167 2.80 -30.63 -23.09
CA CYS A 167 3.45 -30.87 -21.81
C CYS A 167 4.58 -31.89 -22.04
N PRO A 168 5.86 -31.52 -21.91
CA PRO A 168 6.94 -32.49 -21.95
C PRO A 168 6.75 -33.45 -20.78
N SER A 169 6.20 -34.62 -21.06
CA SER A 169 6.09 -35.69 -20.08
C SER A 169 7.51 -36.20 -19.85
N LYS A 170 7.90 -36.44 -18.60
CA LYS A 170 9.25 -36.90 -18.19
C LYS A 170 9.82 -38.12 -18.95
N LYS A 171 9.00 -38.77 -19.79
CA LYS A 171 9.36 -39.96 -20.59
C LYS A 171 10.22 -39.65 -21.82
N ASP A 172 10.31 -38.39 -22.26
CA ASP A 172 11.15 -38.02 -23.42
C ASP A 172 12.62 -37.69 -23.03
N GLU A 173 12.95 -37.65 -21.73
CA GLU A 173 14.32 -37.43 -21.27
C GLU A 173 15.19 -38.70 -21.36
N GLU A 174 14.56 -39.89 -21.33
CA GLU A 174 15.26 -41.19 -21.25
C GLU A 174 15.77 -41.72 -22.61
N LYS A 175 15.64 -40.94 -23.69
CA LYS A 175 16.13 -41.33 -25.04
C LYS A 175 17.27 -40.46 -25.58
N ARG A 176 17.92 -39.65 -24.74
CA ARG A 176 18.95 -38.70 -25.18
C ARG A 176 20.40 -39.08 -24.84
N ASP A 177 20.69 -40.34 -24.54
CA ASP A 177 22.07 -40.78 -24.24
C ASP A 177 22.74 -41.65 -25.31
N ASP A 178 22.05 -42.14 -26.34
CA ASP A 178 22.68 -42.99 -27.36
C ASP A 178 22.46 -42.46 -28.79
N ASP A 179 23.55 -42.21 -29.53
CA ASP A 179 23.62 -42.04 -30.99
C ASP A 179 23.21 -40.72 -31.68
N VAL A 180 23.69 -39.57 -31.19
CA VAL A 180 23.99 -38.46 -32.12
C VAL A 180 25.51 -38.34 -32.28
N PRO A 181 26.08 -38.69 -33.44
CA PRO A 181 27.48 -38.43 -33.73
C PRO A 181 27.73 -36.94 -33.54
N ARG A 182 28.51 -36.63 -32.51
CA ARG A 182 29.02 -35.29 -32.22
C ARG A 182 29.65 -34.79 -33.51
N ARG A 183 28.96 -33.89 -34.23
CA ARG A 183 29.50 -33.22 -35.42
C ARG A 183 30.81 -32.60 -34.95
N GLN A 184 31.92 -33.22 -35.32
CA GLN A 184 33.24 -32.70 -35.04
C GLN A 184 33.30 -31.33 -35.72
N TYR A 185 33.27 -30.29 -34.91
CA TYR A 185 33.63 -28.96 -35.37
C TYR A 185 35.11 -29.04 -35.77
N ASN A 186 35.35 -29.28 -37.05
CA ASN A 186 36.66 -29.13 -37.64
C ASN A 186 37.05 -27.65 -37.52
N LYS A 187 37.97 -27.37 -36.60
CA LYS A 187 38.58 -26.06 -36.35
C LYS A 187 39.61 -25.68 -37.43
N GLN A 188 39.44 -26.17 -38.66
CA GLN A 188 40.29 -25.88 -39.81
C GLN A 188 39.39 -25.49 -40.97
N GLY A 189 39.23 -24.19 -41.15
CA GLY A 189 38.34 -23.62 -42.15
C GLY A 189 38.43 -22.12 -42.14
N ALA A 190 39.60 -21.60 -42.51
CA ALA A 190 39.75 -20.23 -42.94
C ALA A 190 38.60 -19.88 -43.89
N ARG A 191 37.86 -18.82 -43.58
CA ARG A 191 36.87 -18.22 -44.49
C ARG A 191 37.66 -17.80 -45.75
N PRO A 192 37.46 -18.41 -46.94
CA PRO A 192 38.02 -17.83 -48.15
C PRO A 192 37.34 -16.47 -48.35
N LYS A 193 38.16 -15.42 -48.42
CA LYS A 193 37.75 -14.11 -48.92
C LYS A 193 37.21 -14.36 -50.33
N LYS A 194 35.90 -14.28 -50.53
CA LYS A 194 35.32 -14.24 -51.88
C LYS A 194 35.84 -12.97 -52.54
N LEU A 195 36.83 -13.13 -53.41
CA LEU A 195 37.19 -12.17 -54.44
C LEU A 195 35.97 -11.96 -55.35
N ASN A 196 35.71 -10.70 -55.68
CA ASN A 196 35.06 -10.21 -56.89
C ASN A 196 33.92 -11.06 -57.49
N ASP A 197 32.69 -10.70 -57.15
CA ASP A 197 31.52 -11.01 -57.98
C ASP A 197 31.04 -9.71 -58.68
N PRO A 198 31.51 -9.40 -59.91
CA PRO A 198 30.96 -8.33 -60.74
C PRO A 198 29.67 -8.83 -61.44
N GLY A 199 28.69 -9.25 -60.64
CA GLY A 199 27.42 -9.82 -61.11
C GLY A 199 26.19 -8.97 -60.76
N ARG A 200 26.35 -7.66 -60.55
CA ARG A 200 25.23 -6.74 -60.31
C ARG A 200 24.47 -6.49 -61.62
N ARG A 201 23.52 -7.39 -61.91
CA ARG A 201 22.52 -7.24 -62.97
C ARG A 201 21.93 -5.83 -62.94
N GLN A 202 22.17 -5.07 -64.00
CA GLN A 202 21.46 -3.83 -64.27
C GLN A 202 19.97 -4.15 -64.41
N ARG A 203 19.16 -3.65 -63.46
CA ARG A 203 17.72 -3.51 -63.68
C ARG A 203 17.54 -2.44 -64.77
N ARG A 204 17.24 -2.90 -65.97
CA ARG A 204 16.72 -2.05 -67.04
C ARG A 204 15.46 -1.37 -66.54
N SER A 205 15.51 -0.04 -66.50
CA SER A 205 14.35 0.83 -66.60
C SER A 205 13.48 0.39 -67.77
N SER A 206 12.20 0.13 -67.52
CA SER A 206 11.18 0.12 -68.56
C SER A 206 10.41 1.44 -68.44
N PRO A 207 10.32 2.23 -69.52
CA PRO A 207 9.47 3.40 -69.58
C PRO A 207 8.05 3.01 -69.99
N HIS A 208 7.04 3.44 -69.23
CA HIS A 208 5.74 3.87 -69.74
C HIS A 208 5.04 4.75 -68.70
#